data_AF-A0A661CQ89-F1
#
_entry.id   AF-A0A661CQ89-F1
#
_cell.length_a   1.000
_cell.length_b   1.000
_cell.length_c   1.000
_cell.angle_alpha   90.00
_cell.angle_beta   90.00
_cell.angle_gamma   90.00
#
_symmetry.space_group_name_H-M   'P 1'
#
loop_
_entity.id
_entity.type
_entity.pdbx_description
1 polymer ?
#
loop_
_entity_poly.entity_id
_entity_poly.type
_entity_poly.pdbx_seq_one_letter_code
_entity_poly.pdbx_strand_id
1 'polypeptide(L)'
;MTTSTRIILNADTIPRVDIDFMNNTHVEEIEMVKELGKLVAAYQDSAMPTISETNEITQSLEKWLQHTEAHFERENTLMREINFPVYLVHSGEHEIALDQMAGVVKAWQDSNDIEPITEYVFSLWPA
;
A
#
# COMPACT_ATOMS: atom_id res chain seq x y z
N MET A 1 -15.51 8.52 -19.90
CA MET A 1 -14.09 8.25 -19.60
C MET A 1 -13.58 9.39 -18.74
N THR A 2 -13.77 9.29 -17.44
CA THR A 2 -13.16 10.20 -16.47
C THR A 2 -11.70 9.80 -16.34
N THR A 3 -10.81 10.68 -16.74
CA THR A 3 -9.38 10.52 -16.49
C THR A 3 -9.18 10.66 -14.98
N SER A 4 -9.20 9.54 -14.23
CA SER A 4 -8.81 9.58 -12.82
C SER A 4 -7.39 10.10 -12.75
N THR A 5 -7.20 11.19 -12.01
CA THR A 5 -5.88 11.79 -11.76
C THR A 5 -5.06 10.78 -10.96
N ARG A 6 -4.24 9.97 -11.64
CA ARG A 6 -3.34 9.03 -10.98
C ARG A 6 -2.34 9.82 -10.14
N ILE A 7 -2.29 9.55 -8.83
CA ILE A 7 -1.23 10.08 -7.97
C ILE A 7 0.12 9.59 -8.51
N ILE A 8 1.04 10.52 -8.80
CA ILE A 8 2.43 10.20 -9.11
C ILE A 8 3.18 10.06 -7.79
N LEU A 9 3.49 8.82 -7.43
CA LEU A 9 4.21 8.46 -6.21
C LEU A 9 5.72 8.69 -6.39
N ASN A 10 6.27 9.66 -5.66
CA ASN A 10 7.71 9.92 -5.62
C ASN A 10 8.22 9.78 -4.19
N ALA A 11 9.32 9.04 -3.99
CA ALA A 11 9.94 8.90 -2.67
C ALA A 11 10.31 10.24 -2.02
N ASP A 12 10.65 11.23 -2.85
CA ASP A 12 10.99 12.57 -2.39
C ASP A 12 9.80 13.33 -1.75
N THR A 13 8.56 12.82 -1.88
CA THR A 13 7.38 13.42 -1.22
C THR A 13 7.11 12.84 0.17
N ILE A 14 7.77 11.74 0.55
CA ILE A 14 7.66 11.17 1.90
C ILE A 14 8.63 11.90 2.84
N PRO A 15 8.17 12.43 3.99
CA PRO A 15 9.05 13.03 4.97
C PRO A 15 10.15 12.07 5.41
N ARG A 16 11.40 12.51 5.30
CA ARG A 16 12.53 11.74 5.84
C ARG A 16 12.61 11.86 7.35
N VAL A 17 12.95 10.76 7.99
CA VAL A 17 13.24 10.69 9.43
C VAL A 17 14.72 10.42 9.67
N ASP A 18 15.18 10.64 10.89
CA ASP A 18 16.61 10.45 11.26
C ASP A 18 17.07 8.99 11.25
N ILE A 19 16.15 8.04 11.05
CA ILE A 19 16.42 6.61 11.09
C ILE A 19 16.43 6.05 9.66
N ASP A 20 17.62 5.69 9.17
CA ASP A 20 17.82 5.25 7.79
C ASP A 20 16.99 4.03 7.39
N PHE A 21 16.76 3.08 8.30
CA PHE A 21 15.96 1.91 7.97
C PHE A 21 14.51 2.29 7.64
N MET A 22 13.91 3.25 8.36
CA MET A 22 12.53 3.69 8.11
C MET A 22 12.43 4.37 6.74
N ASN A 23 13.40 5.22 6.40
CA ASN A 23 13.48 5.83 5.07
C ASN A 23 13.56 4.77 3.96
N ASN A 24 14.39 3.74 4.14
CA ASN A 24 14.52 2.66 3.16
C ASN A 24 13.21 1.87 3.04
N THR A 25 12.54 1.57 4.16
CA THR A 25 11.25 0.88 4.17
C THR A 25 10.17 1.66 3.42
N HIS A 26 10.09 2.99 3.59
CA HIS A 26 9.17 3.82 2.81
C HIS A 26 9.48 3.81 1.31
N VAL A 27 10.76 3.82 0.91
CA VAL A 27 11.14 3.72 -0.50
C VAL A 27 10.76 2.36 -1.08
N GLU A 28 11.02 1.28 -0.33
CA GLU A 28 10.61 -0.07 -0.73
C GLU A 28 9.10 -0.15 -0.98
N GLU A 29 8.30 0.41 -0.08
CA GLU A 29 6.84 0.42 -0.19
C GLU A 29 6.37 1.16 -1.45
N ILE A 30 6.94 2.34 -1.74
CA ILE A 30 6.63 3.07 -2.98
C ILE A 30 6.93 2.24 -4.22
N GLU A 31 8.06 1.54 -4.27
CA GLU A 31 8.39 0.70 -5.41
C GLU A 31 7.42 -0.49 -5.53
N MET A 32 6.99 -1.09 -4.42
CA MET A 32 5.94 -2.13 -4.45
C MET A 32 4.63 -1.59 -5.03
N VAL A 33 4.18 -0.41 -4.60
CA VAL A 33 2.94 0.19 -5.10
C VAL A 33 3.06 0.62 -6.56
N LYS A 34 4.23 1.10 -7.00
CA LYS A 34 4.48 1.41 -8.42
C LYS A 34 4.35 0.16 -9.30
N GLU A 35 4.93 -0.96 -8.87
CA GLU A 35 4.81 -2.22 -9.62
C GLU A 35 3.36 -2.73 -9.62
N LEU A 36 2.67 -2.70 -8.48
CA LEU A 36 1.24 -3.02 -8.41
C LEU A 36 0.41 -2.12 -9.33
N GLY A 37 0.67 -0.81 -9.34
CA GLY A 37 -0.02 0.14 -10.22
C GLY A 37 0.14 -0.18 -11.70
N LYS A 38 1.30 -0.69 -12.13
CA LYS A 38 1.48 -1.17 -13.51
C LYS A 38 0.62 -2.39 -13.81
N LEU A 39 0.56 -3.35 -12.88
CA LEU A 39 -0.27 -4.55 -13.01
C LEU A 39 -1.75 -4.19 -13.08
N VAL A 40 -2.22 -3.30 -12.19
CA VAL A 40 -3.61 -2.82 -12.17
C VAL A 40 -3.97 -2.12 -13.48
N ALA A 41 -3.10 -1.23 -13.99
CA ALA A 41 -3.35 -0.54 -15.25
C ALA A 41 -3.41 -1.53 -16.43
N ALA A 42 -2.50 -2.50 -16.49
CA ALA A 42 -2.51 -3.54 -17.53
C ALA A 42 -3.77 -4.41 -17.46
N TYR A 43 -4.21 -4.76 -16.24
CA TYR A 43 -5.43 -5.55 -16.01
C TYR A 43 -6.69 -4.81 -16.47
N GLN A 44 -6.78 -3.50 -16.20
CA GLN A 44 -7.90 -2.66 -16.66
C GLN A 44 -7.95 -2.50 -18.19
N ASP A 45 -6.80 -2.44 -18.85
CA ASP A 45 -6.70 -2.32 -20.30
C ASP A 45 -6.97 -3.66 -21.03
N SER A 46 -6.97 -4.78 -20.30
CA SER A 46 -7.21 -6.12 -20.85
C SER A 46 -8.71 -6.40 -21.02
N ALA A 47 -9.11 -6.77 -22.24
CA ALA A 47 -10.50 -7.15 -22.52
C ALA A 47 -10.93 -8.47 -21.85
N MET A 48 -9.97 -9.38 -21.62
CA MET A 48 -10.18 -10.65 -20.89
C MET A 48 -8.90 -10.98 -20.11
N PRO A 49 -8.82 -10.56 -18.84
CA PRO A 49 -7.68 -10.86 -17.99
C PRO A 49 -7.49 -12.38 -17.80
N THR A 50 -6.23 -12.79 -17.79
CA THR A 50 -5.82 -14.18 -17.58
C THR A 50 -5.71 -14.52 -16.10
N ILE A 51 -5.81 -15.81 -15.79
CA ILE A 51 -5.57 -16.32 -14.41
C ILE A 51 -4.16 -15.94 -13.92
N SER A 52 -3.17 -15.85 -14.82
CA SER A 52 -1.82 -15.43 -14.47
C SER A 52 -1.79 -13.98 -13.99
N GLU A 53 -2.42 -13.07 -14.74
CA GLU A 53 -2.50 -11.65 -14.38
C GLU A 53 -3.27 -11.45 -13.06
N THR A 54 -4.38 -12.19 -12.86
CA THR A 54 -5.09 -12.19 -11.58
C THR A 54 -4.18 -12.62 -10.43
N ASN A 55 -3.42 -13.70 -10.60
CA ASN A 55 -2.51 -14.21 -9.56
C ASN A 55 -1.34 -13.27 -9.27
N GLU A 56 -0.83 -12.53 -10.27
CA GLU A 56 0.24 -11.54 -10.08
C GLU A 56 -0.23 -10.37 -9.22
N ILE A 57 -1.45 -9.89 -9.44
CA ILE A 57 -2.07 -8.85 -8.60
C ILE A 57 -2.27 -9.39 -7.17
N THR A 58 -2.83 -10.59 -7.02
CA THR A 58 -3.03 -11.21 -5.69
C THR A 58 -1.71 -11.27 -4.91
N GLN A 59 -0.64 -11.80 -5.51
CA GLN A 59 0.66 -11.91 -4.86
C GLN A 59 1.25 -10.54 -4.52
N SER A 60 1.06 -9.54 -5.40
CA SER A 60 1.57 -8.19 -5.17
C SER A 60 0.85 -7.48 -4.01
N LEU A 61 -0.47 -7.66 -3.92
CA LEU A 61 -1.29 -7.15 -2.82
C LEU A 61 -0.94 -7.79 -1.48
N GLU A 62 -0.82 -9.13 -1.45
CA GLU A 62 -0.45 -9.87 -0.24
C GLU A 62 0.96 -9.48 0.24
N LYS A 63 1.90 -9.35 -0.70
CA LYS A 63 3.27 -8.91 -0.39
C LYS A 63 3.29 -7.50 0.18
N TRP A 64 2.52 -6.58 -0.41
CA TRP A 64 2.45 -5.21 0.08
C TRP A 64 1.83 -5.17 1.48
N LEU A 65 0.70 -5.87 1.72
CA LEU A 65 0.06 -5.91 3.04
C LEU A 65 1.01 -6.46 4.11
N GLN A 66 1.69 -7.57 3.82
CA GLN A 66 2.66 -8.16 4.74
C GLN A 66 3.84 -7.21 5.03
N HIS A 67 4.29 -6.44 4.04
CA HIS A 67 5.37 -5.46 4.21
C HIS A 67 4.92 -4.31 5.11
N THR A 68 3.74 -3.74 4.86
CA THR A 68 3.17 -2.65 5.67
C THR A 68 2.91 -3.09 7.12
N GLU A 69 2.39 -4.30 7.34
CA GLU A 69 2.23 -4.88 8.69
C GLU A 69 3.57 -4.94 9.45
N ALA A 70 4.61 -5.49 8.80
CA ALA A 70 5.93 -5.63 9.41
C ALA A 70 6.62 -4.27 9.65
N HIS A 71 6.39 -3.31 8.75
CA HIS A 71 6.86 -1.93 8.89
C HIS A 71 6.24 -1.28 10.13
N PHE A 72 4.91 -1.24 10.22
CA PHE A 72 4.21 -0.64 11.36
C PHE A 72 4.49 -1.36 12.68
N GLU A 73 4.62 -2.68 12.69
CA GLU A 73 5.00 -3.43 13.91
C GLU A 73 6.36 -2.96 14.45
N ARG A 74 7.34 -2.77 13.55
CA ARG A 74 8.69 -2.33 13.92
C ARG A 74 8.68 -0.89 14.43
N GLU A 75 7.98 0.02 13.76
CA GLU A 75 7.86 1.41 14.23
C GLU A 75 7.15 1.50 15.57
N ASN A 76 6.04 0.78 15.72
CA ASN A 76 5.28 0.71 16.97
C ASN A 76 6.16 0.19 18.12
N THR A 77 7.04 -0.78 17.85
CA THR A 77 7.98 -1.29 18.85
C THR A 77 8.99 -0.21 19.26
N LEU A 78 9.63 0.46 18.29
CA LEU A 78 10.61 1.51 18.57
C LEU A 78 9.99 2.71 19.30
N MET A 79 8.79 3.14 18.89
CA MET A 79 8.07 4.22 19.56
C MET A 79 7.77 3.90 21.02
N ARG A 80 7.40 2.66 21.33
CA ARG A 80 7.19 2.21 22.72
C ARG A 80 8.51 2.20 23.51
N GLU A 81 9.59 1.70 22.92
CA GLU A 81 10.91 1.64 23.57
C GLU A 81 11.43 3.01 24.00
N ILE A 82 11.17 4.05 23.19
CA ILE A 82 11.60 5.41 23.49
C ILE A 82 10.56 6.26 24.23
N ASN A 83 9.41 5.68 24.62
CA ASN A 83 8.27 6.38 25.21
C ASN A 83 7.83 7.59 24.36
N PHE A 84 7.68 7.38 23.05
CA PHE A 84 7.32 8.43 22.11
C PHE A 84 5.99 9.09 22.53
N PRO A 85 5.97 10.42 22.78
CA PRO A 85 4.83 11.07 23.44
C PRO A 85 3.48 10.91 22.73
N VAL A 86 3.47 10.76 21.40
CA VAL A 86 2.25 10.64 20.58
C VAL A 86 2.02 9.22 20.05
N TYR A 87 2.64 8.21 20.66
CA TYR A 87 2.52 6.80 20.26
C TYR A 87 1.07 6.35 20.03
N LEU A 88 0.16 6.62 20.96
CA LEU A 88 -1.24 6.15 20.86
C LEU A 88 -1.98 6.70 19.64
N VAL A 89 -1.68 7.94 19.24
CA VAL A 89 -2.27 8.54 18.05
C VAL A 89 -1.65 7.90 16.81
N HIS A 90 -0.32 7.83 16.76
CA HIS A 90 0.39 7.29 15.59
C HIS A 90 0.08 5.81 15.33
N SER A 91 0.03 4.97 16.37
CA SER A 91 -0.36 3.57 16.21
C SER A 91 -1.82 3.41 15.77
N GLY A 92 -2.70 4.34 16.13
CA GLY A 92 -4.08 4.35 15.64
C GLY A 92 -4.17 4.63 14.13
N GLU A 93 -3.33 5.53 13.61
CA GLU A 93 -3.23 5.75 12.16
C GLU A 93 -2.72 4.49 11.42
N HIS A 94 -1.75 3.77 12.01
CA HIS A 94 -1.30 2.47 11.48
C HIS A 94 -2.43 1.45 11.42
N GLU A 95 -3.23 1.33 12.47
CA GLU A 95 -4.38 0.42 12.51
C GLU A 95 -5.42 0.77 11.44
N ILE A 96 -5.76 2.05 11.29
CA ILE A 96 -6.71 2.52 10.27
C ILE A 96 -6.20 2.20 8.85
N ALA A 97 -4.93 2.47 8.57
CA ALA A 97 -4.34 2.19 7.27
C ALA A 97 -4.33 0.68 6.95
N LEU A 98 -3.96 -0.16 7.91
CA LEU A 98 -3.98 -1.63 7.75
C LEU A 98 -5.39 -2.17 7.55
N ASP A 99 -6.38 -1.68 8.30
CA ASP A 99 -7.77 -2.11 8.15
C ASP A 99 -8.31 -1.77 6.75
N GLN A 100 -8.01 -0.57 6.24
CA GLN A 100 -8.38 -0.18 4.87
C GLN A 100 -7.71 -1.08 3.83
N MET A 101 -6.41 -1.30 3.97
CA MET A 101 -5.63 -2.12 3.06
C MET A 101 -6.12 -3.56 3.03
N ALA A 102 -6.29 -4.19 4.20
CA ALA A 102 -6.81 -5.54 4.34
C ALA A 102 -8.21 -5.67 3.74
N GLY A 103 -9.05 -4.64 3.88
CA GLY A 103 -10.36 -4.57 3.24
C GLY A 103 -10.28 -4.64 1.70
N VAL A 104 -9.35 -3.89 1.10
CA VAL A 104 -9.11 -3.89 -0.36
C VAL A 104 -8.59 -5.25 -0.83
N VAL A 105 -7.61 -5.83 -0.13
CA VAL A 105 -7.06 -7.15 -0.45
C VAL A 105 -8.15 -8.22 -0.39
N LYS A 106 -8.97 -8.20 0.66
CA LYS A 106 -10.09 -9.14 0.81
C LYS A 106 -11.12 -9.00 -0.31
N ALA A 107 -11.53 -7.77 -0.63
CA ALA A 107 -12.48 -7.51 -1.70
C ALA A 107 -12.00 -8.05 -3.05
N TRP A 108 -10.71 -7.90 -3.34
CA TRP A 108 -10.07 -8.49 -4.50
C TRP A 108 -10.12 -10.03 -4.47
N GLN A 109 -9.66 -10.66 -3.39
CA GLN A 109 -9.64 -12.12 -3.27
C GLN A 109 -11.03 -12.76 -3.40
N ASP A 110 -12.08 -12.07 -2.94
CA ASP A 110 -13.45 -12.56 -2.96
C ASP A 110 -14.10 -12.46 -4.36
N SER A 111 -13.71 -11.48 -5.19
CA SER A 111 -14.46 -11.11 -6.40
C SER A 111 -13.64 -10.91 -7.68
N ASN A 112 -12.33 -10.72 -7.55
CA ASN A 112 -11.43 -10.20 -8.59
C ASN A 112 -11.92 -8.87 -9.22
N ASP A 113 -12.70 -8.08 -8.47
CA ASP A 113 -13.07 -6.73 -8.87
C ASP A 113 -11.86 -5.79 -8.70
N ILE A 114 -11.41 -5.20 -9.80
CA ILE A 114 -10.21 -4.37 -9.86
C ILE A 114 -10.45 -2.93 -9.37
N GLU A 115 -11.71 -2.49 -9.32
CA GLU A 115 -12.06 -1.09 -9.02
C GLU A 115 -11.64 -0.66 -7.60
N PRO A 116 -11.87 -1.45 -6.53
CA PRO A 116 -11.39 -1.09 -5.19
C PRO A 116 -9.87 -0.91 -5.11
N ILE A 117 -9.10 -1.77 -5.78
CA ILE A 117 -7.63 -1.65 -5.83
C ILE A 117 -7.24 -0.39 -6.60
N THR A 118 -7.90 -0.14 -7.72
CA THR A 118 -7.63 1.03 -8.58
C THR A 118 -7.81 2.32 -7.80
N GLU A 119 -8.94 2.47 -7.11
CA GLU A 119 -9.21 3.66 -6.29
C GLU A 119 -8.21 3.77 -5.13
N TYR A 120 -7.91 2.67 -4.47
CA TYR A 120 -6.96 2.68 -3.36
C TYR A 120 -5.54 3.09 -3.79
N VAL A 121 -5.01 2.46 -4.85
CA VAL A 121 -3.65 2.69 -5.33
C VAL A 121 -3.46 4.07 -5.98
N PHE A 122 -4.46 4.58 -6.69
CA PHE A 122 -4.29 5.79 -7.50
C PHE A 122 -4.90 7.06 -6.90
N SER A 123 -5.81 6.94 -5.94
CA SER A 123 -6.56 8.07 -5.39
C SER A 123 -6.41 8.21 -3.87
N LEU A 124 -6.29 7.11 -3.14
CA LEU A 124 -6.26 7.13 -1.67
C LEU A 124 -4.85 6.99 -1.09
N TRP A 125 -4.01 6.13 -1.66
CA TRP A 125 -2.64 5.93 -1.19
C TRP A 125 -1.66 6.84 -1.96
N PRO A 126 -0.75 7.55 -1.27
CA PRO A 126 -0.47 7.55 0.17
C PRO A 126 -1.29 8.65 0.86
N ALA A 127 -2.04 8.30 1.92
CA ALA A 127 -2.81 9.25 2.73
C ALA A 127 -2.08 9.61 4.03
#